data_AF-A0A3A9ZR54-F1
#
_entry.id   AF-A0A3A9ZR54-F1
#
_cell.length_a   1.000
_cell.length_b   1.000
_cell.length_c   1.000
_cell.angle_alpha   90.00
_cell.angle_beta   90.00
_cell.angle_gamma   90.00
#
_symmetry.space_group_name_H-M   'P 1'
#
loop_
_entity.id
_entity.type
_entity.pdbx_description
1 polymer ?
#
loop_
_entity_poly.entity_id
_entity_poly.type
_entity_poly.pdbx_seq_one_letter_code
_entity_poly.pdbx_strand_id
1 'polypeptide(L)'
;MMKIDDGVEPLVRSALDAAVNRDAGRFEDALAAFSDRAQLQAGVELAAAVAAFVLFEIHDGVPSAADAEALAQDIADQESWIGLRQGETASFLAALTERRPLSAALGREGAVVLPFIVAANLLATSASPESGEWWFNYLDKVEAAIEAAG
;
A
#
# COMPACT_ATOMS: atom_id res chain seq x y z
N MET A 1 2.30 -17.44 10.58
CA MET A 1 1.46 -16.48 11.29
C MET A 1 2.10 -15.12 11.22
N MET A 2 1.62 -14.28 10.30
CA MET A 2 1.95 -12.86 10.31
C MET A 2 1.15 -12.25 11.44
N LYS A 3 1.83 -11.80 12.48
CA LYS A 3 1.24 -11.01 13.55
C LYS A 3 1.59 -9.56 13.28
N ILE A 4 0.59 -8.68 13.23
CA ILE A 4 0.85 -7.26 13.09
C ILE A 4 1.50 -6.77 14.38
N ASP A 5 2.58 -6.02 14.26
CA ASP A 5 3.30 -5.48 15.40
C ASP A 5 2.57 -4.21 15.89
N ASP A 6 2.07 -4.25 17.12
CA ASP A 6 1.33 -3.16 17.78
C ASP A 6 2.14 -1.83 17.83
N GLY A 7 3.46 -1.88 17.69
CA GLY A 7 4.36 -0.72 17.59
C GLY A 7 4.61 -0.23 16.16
N VAL A 8 4.26 -1.02 15.14
CA VAL A 8 4.40 -0.68 13.70
C VAL A 8 3.07 -0.19 13.13
N GLU A 9 1.96 -0.84 13.50
CA GLU A 9 0.62 -0.55 12.98
C GLU A 9 0.24 0.94 13.06
N PRO A 10 0.43 1.66 14.19
CA PRO A 10 0.09 3.08 14.25
C PRO A 10 0.92 3.95 13.29
N LEU A 11 2.18 3.57 13.04
CA LEU A 11 3.05 4.28 12.11
C LEU A 11 2.61 4.08 10.66
N VAL A 12 2.24 2.85 10.31
CA VAL A 12 1.68 2.52 9.00
C VAL A 12 0.38 3.28 8.78
N ARG A 13 -0.54 3.25 9.73
CA ARG A 13 -1.80 4.02 9.66
C ARG A 13 -1.57 5.52 9.52
N SER A 14 -0.57 6.09 10.20
CA SER A 14 -0.20 7.50 10.05
C SER A 14 0.30 7.83 8.64
N ALA A 15 1.17 6.98 8.06
CA ALA A 15 1.65 7.15 6.70
C ALA A 15 0.53 6.99 5.66
N LEU A 16 -0.36 6.01 5.85
CA LEU A 16 -1.54 5.81 4.99
C LEU A 16 -2.49 7.00 5.06
N ASP A 17 -2.79 7.52 6.25
CA ASP A 17 -3.63 8.71 6.40
C ASP A 17 -3.04 9.92 5.67
N ALA A 18 -1.73 10.18 5.82
CA ALA A 18 -1.06 11.26 5.11
C ALA A 18 -1.14 11.08 3.58
N ALA A 19 -0.95 9.85 3.09
CA ALA A 19 -1.04 9.52 1.67
C ALA A 19 -2.47 9.66 1.12
N VAL A 20 -3.49 9.16 1.82
CA VAL A 20 -4.91 9.33 1.46
C VAL A 20 -5.28 10.82 1.35
N ASN A 21 -4.76 11.64 2.26
CA ASN A 21 -4.99 13.09 2.27
C ASN A 21 -4.06 13.88 1.31
N ARG A 22 -3.15 13.20 0.60
CA ARG A 22 -2.17 13.80 -0.33
C ARG A 22 -1.30 14.87 0.32
N ASP A 23 -0.93 14.66 1.58
CA ASP A 23 -0.11 15.59 2.36
C ASP A 23 1.34 15.11 2.37
N ALA A 24 2.15 15.64 1.44
CA ALA A 24 3.55 15.27 1.29
C ALA A 24 4.38 15.51 2.55
N GLY A 25 4.14 16.64 3.24
CA GLY A 25 4.89 16.95 4.47
C GLY A 25 4.58 15.97 5.58
N ARG A 26 3.29 15.70 5.83
CA ARG A 26 2.87 14.69 6.82
C ARG A 26 3.32 13.28 6.44
N PHE A 27 3.39 12.96 5.15
CA PHE A 27 3.84 11.67 4.68
C PHE A 27 5.35 11.48 4.94
N GLU A 28 6.17 12.48 4.60
CA GLU A 28 7.59 12.49 4.93
C GLU A 28 7.84 12.38 6.44
N ASP A 29 7.09 13.14 7.25
CA ASP A 29 7.17 13.09 8.71
C ASP A 29 6.78 11.71 9.26
N ALA A 30 5.74 11.08 8.69
CA ALA A 30 5.31 9.74 9.08
C ALA A 30 6.36 8.67 8.73
N LEU A 31 6.99 8.76 7.56
CA LEU A 31 8.10 7.87 7.20
C LEU A 31 9.34 8.09 8.08
N ALA A 32 9.59 9.33 8.51
CA ALA A 32 10.68 9.65 9.42
C ALA A 32 10.42 9.18 10.87
N ALA A 33 9.17 8.89 11.23
CA ALA A 33 8.79 8.43 12.57
C ALA A 33 9.19 6.98 12.87
N PHE A 34 9.52 6.19 11.85
CA PHE A 34 10.07 4.84 12.04
C PHE A 34 11.46 4.95 12.67
N SER A 35 11.61 4.44 13.90
CA SER A 35 12.81 4.65 14.72
C SER A 35 14.02 3.86 14.25
N ASP A 36 13.82 2.80 13.48
CA ASP A 36 14.90 2.02 12.87
C ASP A 36 14.49 1.32 11.58
N ARG A 37 15.48 0.69 10.95
CA ARG A 37 15.32 -0.04 9.68
C ARG A 37 14.40 -1.26 9.81
N ALA A 38 14.40 -1.96 10.94
CA ALA A 38 13.57 -3.13 11.13
C ALA A 38 12.10 -2.73 11.22
N GLN A 39 11.80 -1.65 11.96
CA GLN A 39 10.46 -1.09 12.04
C GLN A 39 9.97 -0.59 10.68
N LEU A 40 10.82 0.12 9.93
CA LEU A 40 10.49 0.58 8.58
C LEU A 40 10.24 -0.60 7.63
N GLN A 41 11.06 -1.64 7.70
CA GLN A 41 10.89 -2.85 6.90
C GLN A 41 9.56 -3.54 7.21
N ALA A 42 9.21 -3.70 8.49
CA ALA A 42 7.93 -4.25 8.91
C ALA A 42 6.75 -3.39 8.43
N GLY A 43 6.88 -2.06 8.48
CA GLY A 43 5.87 -1.14 7.97
C GLY A 43 5.66 -1.25 6.45
N VAL A 44 6.75 -1.36 5.70
CA VAL A 44 6.74 -1.61 4.25
C VAL A 44 6.07 -2.95 3.92
N GLU A 45 6.39 -4.01 4.68
CA GLU A 45 5.79 -5.32 4.51
C GLU A 45 4.28 -5.31 4.78
N LEU A 46 3.85 -4.64 5.85
CA LEU A 46 2.43 -4.47 6.16
C LEU A 46 1.70 -3.68 5.06
N ALA A 47 2.25 -2.54 4.63
CA ALA A 47 1.65 -1.74 3.56
C ALA A 47 1.55 -2.52 2.24
N ALA A 48 2.59 -3.30 1.89
CA ALA A 48 2.55 -4.16 0.71
C ALA A 48 1.52 -5.29 0.83
N ALA A 49 1.36 -5.88 2.03
CA ALA A 49 0.34 -6.89 2.29
C ALA A 49 -1.07 -6.31 2.16
N VAL A 50 -1.31 -5.10 2.69
CA VAL A 50 -2.57 -4.37 2.52
C VAL A 50 -2.84 -4.10 1.03
N ALA A 51 -1.86 -3.57 0.29
CA ALA A 51 -2.00 -3.33 -1.14
C ALA A 51 -2.35 -4.62 -1.90
N ALA A 52 -1.67 -5.72 -1.62
CA ALA A 52 -1.92 -7.01 -2.27
C ALA A 52 -3.32 -7.57 -1.93
N PHE A 53 -3.75 -7.44 -0.68
CA PHE A 53 -5.06 -7.91 -0.25
C PHE A 53 -6.17 -7.16 -0.99
N VAL A 54 -6.14 -5.82 -0.95
CA VAL A 54 -7.15 -4.98 -1.61
C VAL A 54 -7.12 -5.22 -3.13
N LEU A 55 -5.92 -5.28 -3.74
CA LEU A 55 -5.76 -5.59 -5.15
C LEU A 55 -6.43 -6.92 -5.53
N PHE A 56 -6.26 -7.97 -4.73
CA PHE A 56 -6.86 -9.26 -5.04
C PHE A 56 -8.36 -9.30 -4.76
N GLU A 57 -8.83 -8.55 -3.77
CA GLU A 57 -10.26 -8.45 -3.47
C GLU A 57 -11.02 -7.77 -4.62
N ILE A 58 -10.54 -6.62 -5.12
CA ILE A 58 -11.23 -5.88 -6.19
C ILE A 58 -11.23 -6.63 -7.53
N HIS A 59 -10.29 -7.56 -7.73
CA HIS A 59 -10.16 -8.36 -8.94
C HIS A 59 -10.69 -9.80 -8.80
N ASP A 60 -11.28 -10.17 -7.65
CA ASP A 60 -11.70 -11.54 -7.32
C ASP A 60 -10.58 -12.59 -7.57
N GLY A 61 -9.36 -12.23 -7.17
CA GLY A 61 -8.15 -13.02 -7.36
C GLY A 61 -6.97 -12.22 -7.91
N VAL A 62 -6.00 -12.93 -8.49
CA VAL A 62 -4.81 -12.28 -9.08
C VAL A 62 -5.22 -11.58 -10.39
N PRO A 63 -4.99 -10.25 -10.53
CA PRO A 63 -5.35 -9.53 -11.75
C PRO A 63 -4.55 -10.04 -12.97
N SER A 64 -5.11 -9.85 -14.16
CA SER A 64 -4.36 -10.07 -15.39
C SER A 64 -3.25 -9.02 -15.54
N ALA A 65 -2.22 -9.30 -16.35
CA ALA A 65 -1.15 -8.34 -16.61
C ALA A 65 -1.68 -7.02 -17.21
N ALA A 66 -2.70 -7.10 -18.07
CA ALA A 66 -3.33 -5.94 -18.68
C ALA A 66 -4.11 -5.11 -17.64
N ASP A 67 -4.83 -5.76 -16.72
CA ASP A 67 -5.56 -5.07 -15.66
C ASP A 67 -4.59 -4.39 -14.68
N ALA A 68 -3.50 -5.08 -14.30
CA ALA A 68 -2.46 -4.51 -13.46
C ALA A 68 -1.74 -3.32 -14.11
N GLU A 69 -1.52 -3.37 -15.43
CA GLU A 69 -0.90 -2.26 -16.18
C GLU A 69 -1.84 -1.05 -16.31
N ALA A 70 -3.14 -1.28 -16.55
CA ALA A 70 -4.14 -0.22 -16.56
C ALA A 70 -4.27 0.44 -15.18
N LEU A 71 -4.37 -0.36 -14.13
CA LEU A 71 -4.41 0.12 -12.75
C LEU A 71 -3.14 0.91 -12.38
N ALA A 72 -1.96 0.46 -12.81
CA ALA A 72 -0.72 1.20 -12.60
C ALA A 72 -0.73 2.60 -13.21
N GLN A 73 -1.34 2.75 -14.39
CA GLN A 73 -1.51 4.05 -15.04
C GLN A 73 -2.47 4.94 -14.23
N ASP A 74 -3.63 4.40 -13.87
CA ASP A 74 -4.64 5.15 -13.11
C ASP A 74 -4.07 5.63 -11.76
N ILE A 75 -3.36 4.77 -11.04
CA ILE A 75 -2.70 5.13 -9.77
C ILE A 75 -1.63 6.20 -10.01
N ALA A 76 -0.77 6.04 -11.03
CA ALA A 76 0.29 7.02 -11.31
C ALA A 76 -0.27 8.42 -11.63
N ASP A 77 -1.41 8.49 -12.34
CA ASP A 77 -2.07 9.76 -12.64
C ASP A 77 -2.68 10.38 -11.37
N GLN A 78 -3.37 9.57 -10.57
CA GLN A 78 -4.01 10.02 -9.33
C GLN A 78 -2.99 10.46 -8.26
N GLU A 79 -1.85 9.79 -8.20
CA GLU A 79 -0.79 10.00 -7.22
C GLU A 79 0.39 10.82 -7.79
N SER A 80 0.15 11.58 -8.86
CA SER A 80 1.15 12.45 -9.50
C SER A 80 1.71 13.54 -8.57
N TRP A 81 1.03 13.85 -7.45
CA TRP A 81 1.47 14.82 -6.45
C TRP A 81 2.77 14.44 -5.73
N ILE A 82 3.07 13.14 -5.59
CA ILE A 82 4.35 12.63 -5.04
C ILE A 82 5.35 12.26 -6.14
N GLY A 83 5.02 12.55 -7.40
CA GLY A 83 5.89 12.24 -8.55
C GLY A 83 5.95 10.75 -8.91
N LEU A 84 4.92 9.98 -8.55
CA LEU A 84 4.84 8.55 -8.86
C LEU A 84 4.86 8.32 -10.39
N ARG A 85 5.62 7.33 -10.85
CA ARG A 85 5.69 6.97 -12.28
C ARG A 85 4.96 5.68 -12.56
N GLN A 86 4.29 5.62 -13.72
CA GLN A 86 3.60 4.42 -14.19
C GLN A 86 4.51 3.18 -14.16
N GLY A 87 5.73 3.26 -14.70
CA GLY A 87 6.63 2.12 -14.79
C GLY A 87 7.03 1.53 -13.43
N GLU A 88 7.21 2.37 -12.41
CA GLU A 88 7.55 1.92 -11.06
C GLU A 88 6.31 1.33 -10.37
N THR A 89 5.14 1.93 -10.60
CA THR A 89 3.85 1.42 -10.11
C THR A 89 3.52 0.06 -10.70
N ALA A 90 3.70 -0.10 -12.02
CA ALA A 90 3.51 -1.37 -12.71
C ALA A 90 4.49 -2.44 -12.20
N SER A 91 5.76 -2.06 -11.96
CA SER A 91 6.76 -2.97 -11.38
C SER A 91 6.41 -3.41 -9.96
N PHE A 92 5.83 -2.51 -9.16
CA PHE A 92 5.33 -2.83 -7.83
C PHE A 92 4.16 -3.82 -7.90
N LEU A 93 3.12 -3.53 -8.69
CA LEU A 93 1.95 -4.41 -8.83
C LEU A 93 2.34 -5.79 -9.37
N ALA A 94 3.24 -5.86 -10.37
CA ALA A 94 3.78 -7.11 -10.88
C ALA A 94 4.55 -7.89 -9.80
N ALA A 95 5.29 -7.21 -8.93
CA ALA A 95 5.98 -7.88 -7.83
C ALA A 95 4.99 -8.49 -6.81
N LEU A 96 3.87 -7.83 -6.53
CA LEU A 96 2.82 -8.37 -5.67
C LEU A 96 2.16 -9.61 -6.28
N THR A 97 1.77 -9.55 -7.56
CA THR A 97 1.10 -10.66 -8.25
C THR A 97 2.00 -11.88 -8.40
N GLU A 98 3.28 -11.65 -8.72
CA GLU A 98 4.29 -12.71 -8.91
C GLU A 98 4.97 -13.13 -7.59
N ARG A 99 4.60 -12.51 -6.47
CA ARG A 99 5.20 -12.74 -5.14
C ARG A 99 6.72 -12.60 -5.13
N ARG A 100 7.25 -11.63 -5.89
CA ARG A 100 8.68 -11.32 -5.95
C ARG A 100 9.07 -10.30 -4.87
N PRO A 101 10.31 -10.38 -4.32
CA PRO A 101 10.81 -9.36 -3.42
C PRO A 101 10.80 -7.97 -4.07
N LEU A 102 10.26 -6.96 -3.38
CA LEU A 102 10.19 -5.58 -3.89
C LEU A 102 11.56 -5.00 -4.21
N SER A 103 12.58 -5.37 -3.43
CA SER A 103 13.98 -4.97 -3.66
C SER A 103 14.59 -5.49 -4.96
N ALA A 104 13.98 -6.51 -5.58
CA ALA A 104 14.38 -7.02 -6.89
C ALA A 104 13.63 -6.34 -8.06
N ALA A 105 12.51 -5.66 -7.77
CA ALA A 105 11.67 -5.01 -8.78
C ALA A 105 11.84 -3.48 -8.79
N LEU A 106 12.24 -2.88 -7.66
CA LEU A 106 12.23 -1.44 -7.45
C LEU A 106 13.60 -0.93 -6.95
N GLY A 107 13.87 0.36 -7.22
CA GLY A 107 14.93 1.09 -6.53
C GLY A 107 14.64 1.22 -5.04
N ARG A 108 15.66 1.54 -4.22
CA ARG A 108 15.53 1.59 -2.75
C ARG A 108 14.42 2.52 -2.27
N GLU A 109 14.33 3.71 -2.85
CA GLU A 109 13.32 4.70 -2.50
C GLU A 109 11.91 4.22 -2.89
N GLY A 110 11.74 3.73 -4.11
CA GLY A 110 10.48 3.16 -4.58
C GLY A 110 10.02 1.97 -3.73
N ALA A 111 10.95 1.10 -3.30
CA ALA A 111 10.62 -0.03 -2.44
C ALA A 111 10.10 0.37 -1.05
N VAL A 112 10.32 1.61 -0.62
CA VAL A 112 9.77 2.17 0.62
C VAL A 112 8.48 2.94 0.36
N VAL A 113 8.47 3.83 -0.63
CA VAL A 113 7.35 4.77 -0.86
C VAL A 113 6.13 4.10 -1.52
N LEU A 114 6.34 3.30 -2.58
CA LEU A 114 5.24 2.71 -3.35
C LEU A 114 4.27 1.88 -2.51
N PRO A 115 4.71 1.01 -1.58
CA PRO A 115 3.80 0.26 -0.72
C PRO A 115 2.75 1.12 -0.02
N PHE A 116 3.15 2.26 0.57
CA PHE A 116 2.22 3.14 1.27
C PHE A 116 1.30 3.89 0.32
N ILE A 117 1.85 4.46 -0.76
CA ILE A 117 1.07 5.26 -1.71
C ILE A 117 0.04 4.38 -2.43
N VAL A 118 0.46 3.21 -2.91
CA VAL A 118 -0.44 2.28 -3.61
C VAL A 118 -1.48 1.70 -2.65
N ALA A 119 -1.10 1.31 -1.44
CA ALA A 119 -2.07 0.85 -0.43
C ALA A 119 -3.10 1.93 -0.10
N ALA A 120 -2.66 3.17 0.15
CA ALA A 120 -3.54 4.30 0.45
C ALA A 120 -4.52 4.57 -0.70
N ASN A 121 -4.03 4.59 -1.94
CA ASN A 121 -4.86 4.78 -3.11
C ASN A 121 -5.91 3.65 -3.25
N LEU A 122 -5.48 2.39 -3.16
CA LEU A 122 -6.39 1.24 -3.27
C LEU A 122 -7.45 1.24 -2.16
N LEU A 123 -7.06 1.54 -0.92
CA LEU A 123 -8.00 1.66 0.20
C LEU A 123 -9.01 2.78 -0.05
N ALA A 124 -8.54 3.96 -0.48
CA ALA A 124 -9.40 5.12 -0.69
C ALA A 124 -10.36 4.95 -1.87
N THR A 125 -9.93 4.25 -2.93
CA THR A 125 -10.74 4.02 -4.14
C THR A 125 -11.69 2.84 -4.02
N SER A 126 -11.33 1.84 -3.21
CA SER A 126 -12.17 0.64 -2.99
C SER A 126 -13.15 0.81 -1.83
N ALA A 127 -12.86 1.71 -0.90
CA ALA A 127 -13.81 2.09 0.15
C ALA A 127 -15.10 2.64 -0.48
N SER A 128 -16.24 2.32 0.11
CA SER A 128 -17.55 2.85 -0.28
C SER A 128 -18.10 3.79 0.81
N PRO A 129 -17.69 5.07 0.86
CA PRO A 129 -18.13 6.00 1.90
C PRO A 129 -19.66 6.13 2.00
N GLU A 130 -20.38 5.98 0.89
CA GLU A 130 -21.84 6.00 0.83
C GLU A 130 -22.50 4.82 1.56
N SER A 131 -21.78 3.71 1.74
CA SER A 131 -22.21 2.58 2.58
C SER A 131 -21.74 2.69 4.04
N GLY A 132 -21.06 3.80 4.38
CA GLY A 132 -20.42 4.04 5.68
C GLY A 132 -19.02 3.42 5.81
N GLU A 133 -18.49 2.84 4.73
CA GLU A 133 -17.15 2.28 4.70
C GLU A 133 -16.13 3.32 4.28
N TRP A 134 -15.45 3.89 5.27
CA TRP A 134 -14.30 4.75 5.06
C TRP A 134 -13.03 3.90 4.99
N TRP A 135 -11.97 4.43 4.36
CA TRP A 135 -10.70 3.72 4.16
C TRP A 135 -10.13 3.11 5.44
N PHE A 136 -10.30 3.75 6.60
CA PHE A 136 -9.80 3.25 7.89
C PHE A 136 -10.63 2.07 8.42
N ASN A 137 -11.96 2.10 8.26
CA ASN A 137 -12.82 0.96 8.61
C ASN A 137 -12.55 -0.24 7.70
N TYR A 138 -12.22 0.02 6.44
CA TYR A 138 -11.85 -1.02 5.50
C TYR A 138 -10.46 -1.59 5.82
N LEU A 139 -9.50 -0.73 6.17
CA LEU A 139 -8.18 -1.15 6.63
C LEU A 139 -8.27 -2.09 7.84
N ASP A 140 -9.12 -1.81 8.83
CA ASP A 140 -9.32 -2.70 9.98
C ASP A 140 -9.74 -4.13 9.54
N LYS A 141 -10.60 -4.24 8.52
CA LYS A 141 -11.03 -5.54 7.96
C LYS A 141 -9.89 -6.23 7.24
N VAL A 142 -9.12 -5.48 6.44
CA VAL A 142 -7.97 -5.99 5.69
C VAL A 142 -6.91 -6.51 6.66
N GLU A 143 -6.57 -5.75 7.70
CA GLU A 143 -5.61 -6.14 8.74
C GLU A 143 -6.05 -7.42 9.46
N ALA A 144 -7.32 -7.50 9.88
CA ALA A 144 -7.87 -8.70 10.50
C ALA A 144 -7.82 -9.93 9.58
N ALA A 145 -8.08 -9.76 8.28
CA ALA A 145 -8.01 -10.84 7.30
C ALA A 145 -6.57 -11.30 7.04
N ILE A 146 -5.61 -10.37 7.00
CA ILE A 146 -4.19 -10.66 6.87
C ILE A 146 -3.69 -11.48 8.07
N GLU A 147 -4.06 -11.10 9.30
CA GLU A 147 -3.71 -11.86 10.51
C GLU A 147 -4.32 -13.27 10.52
N ALA A 148 -5.55 -13.42 10.00
CA ALA A 148 -6.21 -14.72 9.91
C ALA A 148 -5.61 -15.66 8.85
N ALA A 149 -5.03 -15.11 7.78
CA ALA A 149 -4.42 -15.88 6.69
C ALA A 149 -2.99 -16.36 6.99
N GLY A 150 -2.32 -15.76 7.98
CA GLY A 150 -0.95 -16.07 8.36
C GLY A 150 -0.81 -17.28 9.28
#